data_AF-A0A2T1C801-F1
#
_entry.id   AF-A0A2T1C801-F1
#
_cell.length_a   1.000
_cell.length_b   1.000
_cell.length_c   1.000
_cell.angle_alpha   90.00
_cell.angle_beta   90.00
_cell.angle_gamma   90.00
#
_symmetry.space_group_name_H-M   'P 1'
#
loop_
_entity.id
_entity.type
_entity.pdbx_description
1 polymer ?
#
loop_
_entity_poly.entity_id
_entity_poly.type
_entity_poly.pdbx_seq_one_letter_code
_entity_poly.pdbx_strand_id
1 'polypeptide(L)'
;MKNSENNLENLNQEIIRLRKRLDNIESSLAFPESRQLNKALEIPKVSKIKLSEGKLVEVFNDVPQLLSAYATSVSLTASSYRQINQMPIVLENANWGNYWVIATEDDYWLLPNIKLKLNIHKLKTIKYLFKLEKKSSANTDEYSLIKPAKVSLMPNGCEWKLEASGKIEFGSYREFQWRSELEIIDLQSQKLQSLLEQADRQSQELQSQIDRIPEERSLLISQLSESLNNWRKNLTSQLDLDSPQLETSEPVNAAIKKFMNFTRTLRDKF
;
A
#
# COMPACT_ATOMS: atom_id res chain seq x y z
N MET A 1 16.80 -91.31 15.75
CA MET A 1 17.78 -90.21 15.65
C MET A 1 18.07 -89.76 14.20
N LYS A 2 17.98 -90.61 13.18
CA LYS A 2 18.24 -90.25 11.76
C LYS A 2 17.27 -89.24 11.11
N ASN A 3 16.07 -89.04 11.65
CA ASN A 3 15.06 -88.16 11.03
C ASN A 3 15.29 -86.66 11.36
N SER A 4 15.96 -86.39 12.48
CA SER A 4 16.27 -85.03 12.93
C SER A 4 17.41 -84.41 12.11
N GLU A 5 18.42 -85.21 11.78
CA GLU A 5 19.58 -84.80 10.97
C GLU A 5 19.16 -84.46 9.53
N ASN A 6 18.23 -85.24 8.96
CA ASN A 6 17.74 -85.01 7.60
C ASN A 6 16.92 -83.71 7.49
N ASN A 7 16.18 -83.36 8.54
CA ASN A 7 15.45 -82.09 8.61
C ASN A 7 16.40 -80.89 8.79
N LEU A 8 17.50 -81.07 9.54
CA LEU A 8 18.51 -80.04 9.75
C LEU A 8 19.28 -79.76 8.45
N GLU A 9 19.61 -80.80 7.69
CA GLU A 9 20.28 -80.66 6.40
C GLU A 9 19.36 -79.96 5.39
N ASN A 10 18.07 -80.33 5.35
CA ASN A 10 17.10 -79.69 4.46
C ASN A 10 16.90 -78.19 4.81
N LEU A 11 16.93 -77.85 6.09
CA LEU A 11 16.84 -76.46 6.54
C LEU A 11 18.10 -75.66 6.16
N ASN A 12 19.29 -76.27 6.28
CA ASN A 12 20.54 -75.63 5.85
C ASN A 12 20.57 -75.37 4.35
N GLN A 13 20.07 -76.31 3.53
CA GLN A 13 19.97 -76.13 2.09
C GLN A 13 19.03 -74.96 1.71
N GLU A 14 17.90 -74.81 2.41
CA GLU A 14 16.98 -73.70 2.16
C GLU A 14 17.55 -72.34 2.60
N ILE A 15 18.31 -72.29 3.71
CA ILE A 15 19.02 -71.08 4.13
C ILE A 15 20.06 -70.64 3.09
N ILE A 16 20.82 -71.58 2.53
CA ILE A 16 21.81 -71.30 1.47
C ILE A 16 21.09 -70.79 0.21
N ARG A 17 19.95 -71.39 -0.13
CA ARG A 17 19.14 -70.97 -1.28
C ARG A 17 18.59 -69.54 -1.10
N LEU A 18 18.09 -69.22 0.10
CA LEU A 18 17.56 -67.90 0.41
C LEU A 18 18.65 -66.83 0.41
N ARG A 19 19.85 -67.12 0.94
CA ARG A 19 21.00 -66.21 0.87
C ARG A 19 21.38 -65.87 -0.57
N LYS A 20 21.49 -66.87 -1.45
CA LYS A 20 21.76 -66.64 -2.88
C LYS A 20 20.69 -65.79 -3.57
N ARG A 21 19.42 -65.93 -3.17
CA ARG A 21 18.33 -65.08 -3.69
C ARG A 21 18.44 -63.65 -3.17
N LEU A 22 18.84 -63.46 -1.91
CA LEU A 22 19.06 -62.15 -1.32
C LEU A 22 20.22 -61.43 -2.02
N ASP A 23 21.36 -62.09 -2.20
CA ASP A 23 22.53 -61.53 -2.89
C ASP A 23 22.20 -61.13 -4.34
N ASN A 24 21.34 -61.89 -5.02
CA ASN A 24 20.92 -61.60 -6.39
C ASN A 24 19.89 -60.45 -6.46
N ILE A 25 19.12 -60.23 -5.41
CA ILE A 25 18.22 -59.07 -5.29
C ILE A 25 19.03 -57.83 -4.92
N GLU A 26 20.01 -57.95 -4.02
CA GLU A 26 20.93 -56.85 -3.69
C GLU A 26 21.77 -56.43 -4.90
N SER A 27 22.27 -57.38 -5.70
CA SER A 27 22.98 -57.07 -6.95
C SER A 27 22.06 -56.49 -8.03
N SER A 28 20.79 -56.91 -8.09
CA SER A 28 19.77 -56.34 -8.99
C SER A 28 19.26 -54.97 -8.55
N LEU A 29 19.35 -54.63 -7.26
CA LEU A 29 18.99 -53.33 -6.70
C LEU A 29 20.20 -52.38 -6.62
N ALA A 30 21.41 -52.87 -6.86
CA ALA A 30 22.60 -52.07 -7.08
C ALA A 30 22.51 -51.37 -8.45
N PHE A 31 21.68 -50.34 -8.53
CA PHE A 31 21.80 -49.32 -9.55
C PHE A 31 23.20 -48.69 -9.46
N PRO A 32 23.91 -48.47 -10.58
CA PRO A 32 25.13 -47.69 -10.58
C PRO A 32 24.77 -46.22 -10.28
N GLU A 33 25.55 -45.60 -9.39
CA GLU A 33 25.46 -44.20 -8.92
C GLU A 33 24.40 -43.87 -7.86
N SER A 34 24.50 -44.49 -6.70
CA SER A 34 24.21 -43.80 -5.43
C SER A 34 25.37 -42.84 -5.09
N ARG A 35 25.35 -41.65 -5.69
CA ARG A 35 26.04 -40.50 -5.10
C ARG A 35 25.48 -40.31 -3.70
N GLN A 36 26.33 -40.57 -2.71
CA GLN A 36 26.10 -40.22 -1.32
C GLN A 36 25.74 -38.74 -1.24
N LEU A 37 24.48 -38.43 -0.97
CA LEU A 37 24.06 -37.13 -0.46
C LEU A 37 23.23 -37.39 0.79
N ASN A 38 23.94 -37.40 1.91
CA ASN A 38 23.56 -36.87 3.22
C ASN A 38 22.15 -36.23 3.23
N LYS A 39 21.09 -37.02 3.43
CA LYS A 39 19.75 -36.54 3.80
C LYS A 39 19.73 -36.11 5.27
N ALA A 40 20.58 -35.16 5.62
CA ALA A 40 20.37 -34.31 6.77
C ALA A 40 19.50 -33.14 6.29
N LEU A 41 18.22 -33.11 6.67
CA LEU A 41 17.35 -31.93 6.72
C LEU A 41 17.78 -30.74 5.84
N GLU A 42 17.73 -30.89 4.51
CA GLU A 42 17.79 -29.72 3.65
C GLU A 42 16.41 -29.07 3.70
N ILE A 43 16.24 -28.18 4.68
CA ILE A 43 15.21 -27.14 4.62
C ILE A 43 15.39 -26.52 3.24
N PRO A 44 14.34 -26.46 2.39
CA PRO A 44 14.43 -25.84 1.09
C PRO A 44 15.09 -24.48 1.26
N LYS A 45 16.26 -24.28 0.62
CA LYS A 45 16.96 -23.00 0.66
C LYS A 45 16.17 -22.04 -0.22
N VAL A 46 15.03 -21.57 0.31
CA VAL A 46 14.17 -20.63 -0.40
C VAL A 46 14.93 -19.33 -0.50
N SER A 47 15.36 -19.00 -1.71
CA SER A 47 16.05 -17.75 -2.01
C SER A 47 15.13 -16.58 -1.67
N LYS A 48 15.40 -15.91 -0.55
CA LYS A 48 14.62 -14.76 -0.11
C LYS A 48 14.86 -13.57 -1.03
N ILE A 49 13.78 -12.91 -1.44
CA ILE A 49 13.85 -11.70 -2.25
C ILE A 49 13.48 -10.46 -1.43
N LYS A 50 14.19 -9.36 -1.66
CA LYS A 50 13.88 -8.05 -1.06
C LYS A 50 12.83 -7.32 -1.90
N LEU A 51 11.57 -7.73 -1.77
CA LEU A 51 10.45 -7.08 -2.46
C LEU A 51 9.32 -6.81 -1.47
N SER A 52 8.71 -5.63 -1.58
CA SER A 52 7.46 -5.33 -0.89
C SER A 52 6.30 -6.11 -1.55
N GLU A 53 5.21 -6.33 -0.81
CA GLU A 53 4.00 -6.98 -1.32
C GLU A 53 3.51 -6.33 -2.62
N GLY A 54 3.42 -4.99 -2.65
CA GLY A 54 2.97 -4.26 -3.84
C GLY A 54 3.88 -4.47 -5.05
N LYS A 55 5.21 -4.46 -4.85
CA LYS A 55 6.15 -4.69 -5.94
C LYS A 55 6.11 -6.13 -6.44
N LEU A 56 5.85 -7.08 -5.54
CA LEU A 56 5.66 -8.48 -5.92
C LEU A 56 4.44 -8.66 -6.84
N VAL A 57 3.33 -7.97 -6.54
CA VAL A 57 2.13 -7.98 -7.39
C VAL A 57 2.41 -7.38 -8.76
N GLU A 58 3.06 -6.22 -8.80
CA GLU A 58 3.43 -5.54 -10.05
C GLU A 58 4.30 -6.46 -10.93
N VAL A 59 5.37 -7.04 -10.36
CA VAL A 59 6.26 -7.95 -11.09
C VAL A 59 5.51 -9.21 -11.55
N PHE A 60 4.61 -9.75 -10.74
CA PHE A 60 3.80 -10.91 -11.12
C PHE A 60 2.91 -10.63 -12.32
N ASN A 61 2.26 -9.46 -12.38
CA ASN A 61 1.34 -9.15 -13.45
C ASN A 61 2.05 -8.68 -14.74
N ASP A 62 3.20 -8.01 -14.62
CA ASP A 62 3.95 -7.51 -15.78
C ASP A 62 4.91 -8.56 -16.37
N VAL A 63 5.79 -9.13 -15.53
CA VAL A 63 6.83 -10.08 -15.97
C VAL A 63 6.96 -11.24 -14.97
N PRO A 64 5.94 -12.11 -14.86
CA PRO A 64 5.91 -13.22 -13.90
C PRO A 64 7.08 -14.21 -14.05
N GLN A 65 7.71 -14.26 -15.23
CA GLN A 65 8.86 -15.12 -15.51
C GLN A 65 10.05 -14.80 -14.59
N LEU A 66 10.22 -13.55 -14.16
CA LEU A 66 11.29 -13.14 -13.23
C LEU A 66 11.16 -13.81 -11.86
N LEU A 67 9.92 -14.09 -11.44
CA LEU A 67 9.65 -14.71 -10.15
C LEU A 67 9.92 -16.21 -10.15
N SER A 68 9.98 -16.86 -11.32
CA SER A 68 10.17 -18.31 -11.43
C SER A 68 11.49 -18.81 -10.83
N ALA A 69 12.54 -17.98 -10.85
CA ALA A 69 13.84 -18.31 -10.26
C ALA A 69 13.83 -18.33 -8.72
N TYR A 70 12.86 -17.66 -8.11
CA TYR A 70 12.70 -17.54 -6.65
C TYR A 70 11.47 -18.31 -6.14
N ALA A 71 10.68 -18.87 -7.05
CA ALA A 71 9.44 -19.55 -6.74
C ALA A 71 9.66 -21.02 -6.38
N THR A 72 9.10 -21.43 -5.26
CA THR A 72 8.94 -22.85 -4.92
C THR A 72 7.60 -23.33 -5.46
N SER A 73 7.61 -24.33 -6.35
CA SER A 73 6.36 -24.87 -6.91
C SER A 73 5.65 -25.75 -5.89
N VAL A 74 4.38 -25.42 -5.62
CA VAL A 74 3.58 -26.11 -4.60
C VAL A 74 2.19 -26.48 -5.12
N SER A 75 1.60 -27.51 -4.50
CA SER A 75 0.22 -27.94 -4.73
C SER A 75 -0.47 -28.22 -3.40
N LEU A 76 -1.79 -28.24 -3.41
CA LEU A 76 -2.57 -28.70 -2.26
C LEU A 76 -2.21 -30.15 -1.94
N THR A 77 -2.01 -30.44 -0.66
CA THR A 77 -1.86 -31.82 -0.18
C THR A 77 -3.11 -32.65 -0.48
N ALA A 78 -2.96 -33.97 -0.61
CA ALA A 78 -4.09 -34.86 -0.89
C ALA A 78 -5.21 -34.76 0.17
N SER A 79 -4.85 -34.54 1.43
CA SER A 79 -5.77 -34.31 2.55
C SER A 79 -6.53 -32.99 2.38
N SER A 80 -5.83 -31.88 2.16
CA SER A 80 -6.49 -30.57 1.94
C SER A 80 -7.29 -30.51 0.65
N TYR A 81 -6.94 -31.28 -0.39
CA TYR A 81 -7.73 -31.36 -1.62
C TYR A 81 -9.08 -32.08 -1.39
N ARG A 82 -9.08 -33.17 -0.62
CA ARG A 82 -10.30 -33.94 -0.31
C ARG A 82 -11.21 -33.24 0.70
N GLN A 83 -10.61 -32.49 1.64
CA GLN A 83 -11.31 -31.77 2.70
C GLN A 83 -11.16 -30.25 2.54
N ILE A 84 -11.31 -29.74 1.31
CA ILE A 84 -11.01 -28.34 0.97
C ILE A 84 -11.87 -27.31 1.70
N ASN A 85 -13.00 -27.75 2.28
CA ASN A 85 -13.89 -26.94 3.12
C ASN A 85 -13.45 -26.87 4.60
N GLN A 86 -12.45 -27.65 5.02
CA GLN A 86 -11.98 -27.72 6.39
C GLN A 86 -10.58 -27.13 6.48
N MET A 87 -10.43 -26.14 7.36
CA MET A 87 -9.13 -25.59 7.71
C MET A 87 -8.40 -26.57 8.65
N PRO A 88 -7.06 -26.67 8.57
CA PRO A 88 -6.15 -25.84 7.79
C PRO A 88 -5.92 -26.33 6.35
N ILE A 89 -5.80 -25.39 5.40
CA ILE A 89 -5.35 -25.69 4.04
C ILE A 89 -3.83 -25.74 4.02
N VAL A 90 -3.28 -26.87 3.61
CA VAL A 90 -1.83 -27.15 3.57
C VAL A 90 -1.39 -27.44 2.14
N LEU A 91 -0.26 -26.85 1.77
CA LEU A 91 0.40 -27.02 0.49
C LEU A 91 1.74 -27.74 0.67
N GLU A 92 2.08 -28.61 -0.26
CA GLU A 92 3.33 -29.36 -0.30
C GLU A 92 4.11 -29.05 -1.58
N ASN A 93 5.41 -29.32 -1.57
CA ASN A 93 6.26 -29.15 -2.74
C ASN A 93 5.82 -30.11 -3.86
N ALA A 94 5.66 -29.57 -5.07
CA ALA A 94 5.24 -30.34 -6.23
C ALA A 94 6.02 -29.91 -7.48
N ASN A 95 6.57 -30.89 -8.20
CA ASN A 95 7.32 -30.68 -9.44
C ASN A 95 6.50 -29.90 -10.51
N TRP A 96 5.19 -30.09 -10.53
CA TRP A 96 4.25 -29.35 -11.37
C TRP A 96 3.16 -28.69 -10.53
N GLY A 97 3.61 -27.91 -9.55
CA GLY A 97 2.75 -27.12 -8.67
C GLY A 97 1.85 -26.15 -9.44
N ASN A 98 0.57 -26.10 -9.05
CA ASN A 98 -0.37 -25.10 -9.58
C ASN A 98 -0.12 -23.70 -8.99
N TYR A 99 0.68 -23.61 -7.93
CA TYR A 99 0.95 -22.39 -7.20
C TYR A 99 2.46 -22.24 -6.94
N TRP A 100 2.87 -21.02 -6.64
CA TRP A 100 4.23 -20.64 -6.30
C TRP A 100 4.27 -20.04 -4.91
N VAL A 101 5.19 -20.50 -4.08
CA VAL A 101 5.55 -19.84 -2.83
C VAL A 101 6.82 -19.03 -3.05
N ILE A 102 6.77 -17.75 -2.69
CA ILE A 102 7.88 -16.81 -2.75
C ILE A 102 8.19 -16.35 -1.34
N ALA A 103 9.42 -16.54 -0.89
CA ALA A 103 9.89 -16.01 0.38
C ALA A 103 10.41 -14.59 0.19
N THR A 104 9.87 -13.66 0.97
CA THR A 104 10.42 -12.32 1.17
C THR A 104 11.27 -12.28 2.45
N GLU A 105 11.85 -11.14 2.79
CA GLU A 105 12.61 -11.01 4.04
C GLU A 105 11.75 -11.36 5.27
N ASP A 106 10.52 -10.87 5.27
CA ASP A 106 9.60 -10.92 6.40
C ASP A 106 8.59 -12.08 6.33
N ASP A 107 8.08 -12.40 5.13
CA ASP A 107 6.91 -13.27 4.96
C ASP A 107 7.02 -14.23 3.77
N TYR A 108 6.16 -15.26 3.75
CA TYR A 108 5.96 -16.14 2.61
C TYR A 108 4.64 -15.84 1.91
N TRP A 109 4.73 -15.65 0.60
CA TRP A 109 3.62 -15.29 -0.25
C TRP A 109 3.31 -16.42 -1.22
N LEU A 110 2.03 -16.72 -1.39
CA LEU A 110 1.49 -17.70 -2.31
C LEU A 110 0.86 -16.98 -3.50
N LEU A 111 1.29 -17.35 -4.69
CA LEU A 111 0.84 -16.83 -5.97
C LEU A 111 0.36 -17.97 -6.85
N PRO A 112 -0.57 -17.73 -7.79
CA PRO A 112 -0.85 -18.65 -8.87
C PRO A 112 0.40 -18.90 -9.71
N ASN A 113 0.61 -20.12 -10.20
CA ASN A 113 1.65 -20.37 -11.19
C ASN A 113 1.24 -19.70 -12.52
N ILE A 114 2.19 -19.07 -13.24
CA ILE A 114 1.94 -18.46 -14.56
C ILE A 114 1.26 -19.42 -15.56
N LYS A 115 1.52 -20.74 -15.44
CA LYS A 115 0.95 -21.77 -16.31
C LYS A 115 -0.47 -22.18 -15.92
N LEU A 116 -1.01 -21.63 -14.83
CA LEU A 116 -2.32 -21.98 -14.31
C LEU A 116 -3.43 -21.41 -15.19
N LYS A 117 -3.99 -22.24 -16.08
CA LYS A 117 -5.26 -21.93 -16.77
C LYS A 117 -6.45 -22.19 -15.84
N LEU A 118 -7.30 -21.20 -15.63
CA LEU A 118 -8.48 -21.28 -14.76
C LEU A 118 -9.65 -21.97 -15.47
N ASN A 119 -9.75 -23.29 -15.37
CA ASN A 119 -10.94 -24.03 -15.79
C ASN A 119 -11.95 -24.18 -14.63
N ILE A 120 -13.17 -24.62 -14.93
CA ILE A 120 -14.27 -24.78 -13.95
C ILE A 120 -13.85 -25.62 -12.72
N HIS A 121 -13.00 -26.64 -12.91
CA HIS A 121 -12.51 -27.49 -11.82
C HIS A 121 -11.51 -26.75 -10.92
N LYS A 122 -10.57 -26.00 -11.52
CA LYS A 122 -9.59 -25.18 -10.80
C LYS A 122 -10.21 -23.96 -10.14
N LEU A 123 -11.30 -23.44 -10.69
CA LEU A 123 -12.09 -22.38 -10.05
C LEU A 123 -12.66 -22.82 -8.69
N LYS A 124 -12.94 -24.11 -8.51
CA LYS A 124 -13.36 -24.61 -7.19
C LYS A 124 -12.22 -24.53 -6.20
N THR A 125 -11.04 -25.02 -6.56
CA THR A 125 -9.89 -25.07 -5.63
C THR A 125 -9.28 -23.70 -5.36
N ILE A 126 -9.20 -22.84 -6.37
CA ILE A 126 -8.59 -21.52 -6.21
C ILE A 126 -9.41 -20.60 -5.29
N LYS A 127 -10.74 -20.75 -5.23
CA LYS A 127 -11.63 -19.95 -4.36
C LYS A 127 -11.29 -20.04 -2.87
N TYR A 128 -10.66 -21.13 -2.45
CA TYR A 128 -10.25 -21.32 -1.06
C TYR A 128 -8.92 -20.63 -0.74
N LEU A 129 -8.07 -20.45 -1.76
CA LEU A 129 -6.76 -19.80 -1.64
C LEU A 129 -6.84 -18.30 -1.97
N PHE A 130 -7.71 -17.91 -2.89
CA PHE A 130 -7.89 -16.55 -3.39
C PHE A 130 -9.37 -16.20 -3.48
N LYS A 131 -9.71 -15.01 -3.01
CA LYS A 131 -11.02 -14.40 -3.26
C LYS A 131 -11.07 -13.95 -4.72
N LEU A 132 -12.10 -14.37 -5.42
CA LEU A 132 -12.36 -13.98 -6.80
C LEU A 132 -13.21 -12.71 -6.81
N GLU A 133 -12.66 -11.61 -7.30
CA GLU A 133 -13.43 -10.38 -7.55
C GLU A 133 -13.98 -10.41 -8.99
N LYS A 134 -15.28 -10.08 -9.12
CA LYS A 134 -16.16 -10.23 -10.31
C LYS A 134 -16.44 -11.68 -10.75
N LYS A 135 -17.63 -11.88 -11.33
CA LYS A 135 -17.96 -13.13 -12.05
C LYS A 135 -17.19 -13.09 -13.37
N SER A 136 -16.38 -14.12 -13.60
CA SER A 136 -15.81 -14.44 -14.91
C SER A 136 -16.89 -14.21 -15.98
N SER A 137 -16.67 -13.25 -16.88
CA SER A 137 -17.31 -13.28 -18.18
C SER A 137 -16.80 -14.56 -18.84
N ALA A 138 -17.72 -15.34 -19.40
CA ALA A 138 -17.61 -16.78 -19.57
C ALA A 138 -16.41 -17.32 -20.39
N ASN A 139 -15.49 -16.49 -20.88
CA ASN A 139 -14.45 -16.87 -21.84
C ASN A 139 -13.06 -16.26 -21.59
N THR A 140 -12.79 -15.64 -20.44
CA THR A 140 -11.46 -15.03 -20.21
C THR A 140 -10.59 -15.94 -19.35
N ASP A 141 -9.58 -16.56 -19.98
CA ASP A 141 -8.50 -17.31 -19.30
C ASP A 141 -7.53 -16.37 -18.56
N GLU A 142 -7.61 -15.06 -18.82
CA GLU A 142 -6.76 -14.02 -18.23
C GLU A 142 -7.31 -13.55 -16.88
N TYR A 143 -6.41 -13.50 -15.91
CA TYR A 143 -6.67 -12.98 -14.58
C TYR A 143 -5.44 -12.24 -14.08
N SER A 144 -5.68 -11.34 -13.15
CA SER A 144 -4.66 -10.50 -12.54
C SER A 144 -4.62 -10.74 -11.04
N LEU A 145 -3.41 -10.78 -10.48
CA LEU A 145 -3.22 -10.84 -9.03
C LEU A 145 -3.46 -9.44 -8.47
N ILE A 146 -4.40 -9.32 -7.54
CA ILE A 146 -4.64 -8.06 -6.81
C ILE A 146 -3.91 -8.11 -5.47
N LYS A 147 -3.93 -9.29 -4.83
CA LYS A 147 -3.27 -9.51 -3.54
C LYS A 147 -2.73 -10.95 -3.45
N PRO A 148 -1.45 -11.17 -3.10
CA PRO A 148 -0.94 -12.51 -2.85
C PRO A 148 -1.60 -13.12 -1.60
N ALA A 149 -1.67 -14.43 -1.54
CA ALA A 149 -2.07 -15.14 -0.33
C ALA A 149 -0.88 -15.20 0.64
N LYS A 150 -1.13 -15.15 1.95
CA LYS A 150 -0.08 -15.30 2.97
C LYS A 150 -0.04 -16.73 3.46
N VAL A 151 1.16 -17.29 3.52
CA VAL A 151 1.40 -18.65 4.03
C VAL A 151 2.49 -18.64 5.10
N SER A 152 2.51 -19.65 5.96
CA SER A 152 3.62 -19.91 6.88
C SER A 152 4.21 -21.29 6.65
N LEU A 153 5.53 -21.37 6.76
CA LEU A 153 6.25 -22.64 6.69
C LEU A 153 5.93 -23.47 7.94
N MET A 154 5.50 -24.70 7.74
CA MET A 154 5.22 -25.64 8.83
C MET A 154 6.52 -26.15 9.48
N PRO A 155 6.47 -26.65 10.73
CA PRO A 155 7.65 -27.12 11.45
C PRO A 155 8.41 -28.27 10.75
N ASN A 156 7.76 -28.99 9.84
CA ASN A 156 8.38 -30.03 9.03
C ASN A 156 9.30 -29.48 7.92
N GLY A 157 9.26 -28.18 7.65
CA GLY A 157 10.10 -27.50 6.66
C GLY A 157 9.74 -27.78 5.20
N CYS A 158 8.72 -28.59 4.92
CA CYS A 158 8.37 -29.05 3.58
C CYS A 158 6.95 -28.66 3.14
N GLU A 159 6.15 -28.16 4.09
CA GLU A 159 4.76 -27.81 3.87
C GLU A 159 4.49 -26.35 4.26
N TRP A 160 3.51 -25.75 3.60
CA TRP A 160 3.07 -24.38 3.87
C TRP A 160 1.59 -24.39 4.25
N LYS A 161 1.28 -23.69 5.33
CA LYS A 161 -0.09 -23.49 5.80
C LYS A 161 -0.61 -22.15 5.31
N LEU A 162 -1.82 -22.12 4.77
CA LEU A 162 -2.50 -20.88 4.43
C LEU A 162 -2.88 -20.11 5.70
N GLU A 163 -2.43 -18.86 5.80
CA GLU A 163 -2.77 -17.95 6.89
C GLU A 163 -3.84 -16.94 6.47
N ALA A 164 -3.69 -16.36 5.27
CA ALA A 164 -4.65 -15.42 4.72
C ALA A 164 -4.84 -15.66 3.22
N SER A 165 -6.10 -15.70 2.79
CA SER A 165 -6.44 -15.82 1.37
C SER A 165 -6.05 -14.56 0.61
N GLY A 166 -5.53 -14.74 -0.60
CA GLY A 166 -5.21 -13.65 -1.53
C GLY A 166 -6.45 -13.15 -2.25
N LYS A 167 -6.25 -12.32 -3.27
CA LYS A 167 -7.29 -11.80 -4.16
C LYS A 167 -6.83 -11.82 -5.60
N ILE A 168 -7.69 -12.30 -6.48
CA ILE A 168 -7.50 -12.21 -7.93
C ILE A 168 -8.76 -11.65 -8.59
N GLU A 169 -8.56 -10.94 -9.69
CA GLU A 169 -9.63 -10.39 -10.52
C GLU A 169 -9.53 -10.95 -11.93
N PHE A 170 -10.66 -11.22 -12.57
CA PHE A 170 -10.70 -11.59 -13.99
C PHE A 170 -10.58 -10.35 -14.87
N GLY A 171 -9.72 -10.42 -15.90
CA GLY A 171 -9.43 -9.31 -16.79
C GLY A 171 -7.96 -8.89 -16.75
N SER A 172 -7.63 -7.90 -17.60
CA SER A 172 -6.25 -7.43 -17.78
C SER A 172 -5.80 -6.54 -16.61
N TYR A 173 -4.59 -6.79 -16.10
CA TYR A 173 -4.02 -6.04 -14.97
C TYR A 173 -3.89 -4.56 -15.28
N ARG A 174 -3.57 -4.25 -16.54
CA ARG A 174 -3.46 -2.87 -17.02
C ARG A 174 -4.79 -2.14 -16.85
N GLU A 175 -5.90 -2.75 -17.24
CA GLU A 175 -7.23 -2.12 -17.09
C GLU A 175 -7.54 -1.83 -15.63
N PHE A 176 -7.19 -2.74 -14.71
CA PHE A 176 -7.34 -2.50 -13.27
C PHE A 176 -6.46 -1.34 -12.79
N GLN A 177 -5.16 -1.37 -13.12
CA GLN A 177 -4.20 -0.35 -12.74
C GLN A 177 -4.63 1.03 -13.23
N TRP A 178 -4.96 1.17 -14.51
CA TRP A 178 -5.44 2.42 -15.10
C TRP A 178 -6.69 2.93 -14.39
N ARG A 179 -7.63 2.06 -14.00
CA ARG A 179 -8.83 2.47 -13.26
C ARG A 179 -8.53 2.96 -11.85
N SER A 180 -7.67 2.26 -11.12
CA SER A 180 -7.24 2.70 -9.79
C SER A 180 -6.48 4.03 -9.85
N GLU A 181 -5.62 4.20 -10.86
CA GLU A 181 -4.92 5.47 -11.11
C GLU A 181 -5.90 6.60 -11.42
N LEU A 182 -6.92 6.35 -12.26
CA LEU A 182 -7.98 7.33 -12.55
C LEU A 182 -8.75 7.75 -11.29
N GLU A 183 -9.08 6.82 -10.41
CA GLU A 183 -9.76 7.12 -9.15
C GLU A 183 -8.89 7.98 -8.21
N ILE A 184 -7.58 7.70 -8.14
CA ILE A 184 -6.63 8.51 -7.38
C ILE A 184 -6.53 9.93 -7.98
N ILE A 185 -6.45 10.03 -9.30
CA ILE A 185 -6.37 11.32 -10.00
C ILE A 185 -7.65 12.14 -9.78
N ASP A 186 -8.82 11.50 -9.81
CA ASP A 186 -10.10 12.15 -9.54
C ASP A 186 -10.15 12.70 -8.11
N LEU A 187 -9.77 11.88 -7.12
CA LEU A 187 -9.71 12.29 -5.72
C LEU A 187 -8.74 13.48 -5.52
N GLN A 188 -7.58 13.45 -6.17
CA GLN A 188 -6.62 14.55 -6.12
C GLN A 188 -7.18 15.83 -6.76
N SER A 189 -7.89 15.70 -7.88
CA SER A 189 -8.52 16.81 -8.58
C SER A 189 -9.60 17.47 -7.72
N GLN A 190 -10.46 16.68 -7.07
CA GLN A 190 -11.46 17.17 -6.11
C GLN A 190 -10.82 17.91 -4.94
N LYS A 191 -9.73 17.36 -4.37
CA LYS A 191 -8.99 18.01 -3.29
C LYS A 191 -8.42 19.37 -3.74
N LEU A 192 -7.78 19.42 -4.91
CA LEU A 192 -7.25 20.66 -5.47
C LEU A 192 -8.35 21.69 -5.71
N GLN A 193 -9.51 21.26 -6.19
CA GLN A 193 -10.66 22.13 -6.41
C GLN A 193 -11.18 22.74 -5.10
N SER A 194 -11.30 21.94 -4.04
CA SER A 194 -11.70 22.44 -2.72
C SER A 194 -10.70 23.46 -2.14
N LEU A 195 -9.39 23.24 -2.37
CA LEU A 195 -8.35 24.18 -1.94
C LEU A 195 -8.41 25.49 -2.74
N LEU A 196 -8.69 25.41 -4.04
CA LEU A 196 -8.82 26.58 -4.90
C LEU A 196 -10.04 27.43 -4.48
N GLU A 197 -11.17 26.80 -4.21
CA GLU A 197 -12.35 27.49 -3.67
C GLU A 197 -12.12 28.13 -2.30
N GLN A 198 -11.28 27.52 -1.46
CA GLN A 198 -10.91 28.09 -0.17
C GLN A 198 -10.02 29.33 -0.37
N ALA A 199 -9.04 29.26 -1.28
CA ALA A 199 -8.18 30.38 -1.60
C ALA A 199 -8.97 31.55 -2.20
N ASP A 200 -9.94 31.27 -3.09
CA ASP A 200 -10.82 32.29 -3.66
C ASP A 200 -11.68 32.98 -2.59
N ARG A 201 -12.25 32.21 -1.66
CA ARG A 201 -13.00 32.78 -0.53
C ARG A 201 -12.13 33.68 0.35
N GLN A 202 -10.89 33.26 0.63
CA GLN A 202 -9.96 34.09 1.40
C GLN A 202 -9.57 35.37 0.65
N SER A 203 -9.36 35.28 -0.66
CA SER A 203 -9.07 36.44 -1.51
C SER A 203 -10.23 37.43 -1.51
N GLN A 204 -11.47 36.96 -1.65
CA GLN A 204 -12.67 37.80 -1.60
C GLN A 204 -12.86 38.46 -0.22
N GLU A 205 -12.63 37.72 0.86
CA GLU A 205 -12.69 38.27 2.22
C GLU A 205 -11.67 39.40 2.41
N LEU A 206 -10.41 39.15 2.03
CA LEU A 206 -9.35 40.16 2.09
C LEU A 206 -9.69 41.38 1.22
N GLN A 207 -10.23 41.16 0.02
CA GLN A 207 -10.67 42.26 -0.84
C GLN A 207 -11.76 43.10 -0.17
N SER A 208 -12.74 42.44 0.46
CA SER A 208 -13.82 43.15 1.18
C SER A 208 -13.30 43.94 2.37
N GLN A 209 -12.25 43.46 3.05
CA GLN A 209 -11.58 44.21 4.12
C GLN A 209 -10.84 45.42 3.56
N ILE A 210 -10.12 45.26 2.44
CA ILE A 210 -9.44 46.37 1.74
C ILE A 210 -10.45 47.44 1.32
N ASP A 211 -11.60 47.06 0.79
CA ASP A 211 -12.63 47.98 0.30
C ASP A 211 -13.30 48.81 1.43
N ARG A 212 -13.26 48.34 2.67
CA ARG A 212 -13.79 49.06 3.85
C ARG A 212 -12.83 50.12 4.41
N ILE A 213 -11.52 49.96 4.19
CA ILE A 213 -10.50 50.87 4.73
C ILE A 213 -10.74 52.35 4.33
N PRO A 214 -11.08 52.68 3.06
CA PRO A 214 -11.36 54.07 2.68
C PRO A 214 -12.54 54.68 3.42
N GLU A 215 -13.60 53.91 3.66
CA GLU A 215 -14.78 54.38 4.39
C GLU A 215 -14.44 54.66 5.85
N GLU A 216 -13.76 53.73 6.52
CA GLU A 216 -13.28 53.92 7.89
C GLU A 216 -12.34 55.13 8.00
N ARG A 217 -11.40 55.27 7.06
CA ARG A 217 -10.50 56.43 6.99
C ARG A 217 -11.30 57.74 6.84
N SER A 218 -12.31 57.77 5.98
CA SER A 218 -13.15 58.95 5.75
C SER A 218 -13.93 59.35 7.01
N LEU A 219 -14.48 58.37 7.72
CA LEU A 219 -15.22 58.58 8.97
C LEU A 219 -14.30 59.16 10.06
N LEU A 220 -13.11 58.57 10.23
CA LEU A 220 -12.11 59.06 11.18
C LEU A 220 -11.66 60.49 10.85
N ILE A 221 -11.43 60.80 9.57
CA ILE A 221 -11.09 62.17 9.13
C ILE A 221 -12.21 63.15 9.50
N SER A 222 -13.47 62.77 9.28
CA SER A 222 -14.63 63.59 9.63
C SER A 222 -14.70 63.85 11.14
N GLN A 223 -14.58 62.81 11.97
CA GLN A 223 -14.61 62.91 13.43
C GLN A 223 -13.47 63.78 13.99
N LEU A 224 -12.27 63.65 13.43
CA LEU A 224 -11.12 64.50 13.77
C LEU A 224 -11.40 65.96 13.42
N SER A 225 -11.99 66.22 12.26
CA SER A 225 -12.32 67.57 11.82
C SER A 225 -13.37 68.24 12.71
N GLU A 226 -14.40 67.50 13.14
CA GLU A 226 -15.41 67.98 14.09
C GLU A 226 -14.80 68.28 15.46
N SER A 227 -13.99 67.36 15.97
CA SER A 227 -13.29 67.53 17.26
C SER A 227 -12.40 68.77 17.25
N LEU A 228 -11.69 69.00 16.14
CA LEU A 228 -10.87 70.19 15.96
C LEU A 228 -11.68 71.48 15.90
N ASN A 229 -12.80 71.48 15.19
CA ASN A 229 -13.69 72.64 15.12
C ASN A 229 -14.29 72.96 16.49
N ASN A 230 -14.69 71.94 17.26
CA ASN A 230 -15.20 72.11 18.61
C ASN A 230 -14.13 72.68 19.56
N TRP A 231 -12.90 72.15 19.49
CA TRP A 231 -11.78 72.67 20.27
C TRP A 231 -11.49 74.13 19.92
N ARG A 232 -11.46 74.46 18.62
CA ARG A 232 -11.24 75.84 18.14
C ARG A 232 -12.32 76.78 18.67
N LYS A 233 -13.61 76.38 18.59
CA LYS A 233 -14.73 77.16 19.13
C LYS A 233 -14.59 77.40 20.63
N ASN A 234 -14.26 76.36 21.39
CA ASN A 234 -14.09 76.46 22.84
C ASN A 234 -12.94 77.40 23.23
N LEU A 235 -11.82 77.33 22.51
CA LEU A 235 -10.70 78.28 22.68
C LEU A 235 -11.09 79.72 22.38
N THR A 236 -11.82 79.97 21.29
CA THR A 236 -12.31 81.33 20.97
C THR A 236 -13.28 81.86 22.01
N SER A 237 -14.11 80.99 22.60
CA SER A 237 -15.02 81.36 23.69
C SER A 237 -14.31 81.60 25.03
N GLN A 238 -13.20 80.91 25.31
CA GLN A 238 -12.39 81.12 26.52
C GLN A 238 -11.50 82.37 26.45
N LEU A 239 -11.21 82.88 25.25
CA LEU A 239 -10.32 84.03 25.02
C LEU A 239 -11.07 85.37 24.84
N ASP A 240 -12.40 85.38 24.87
CA ASP A 240 -13.26 86.58 24.73
C ASP A 240 -12.83 87.49 23.55
N LEU A 241 -12.60 86.86 22.39
CA LEU A 241 -12.13 87.53 21.17
C LEU A 241 -13.29 87.97 20.27
N ASP A 242 -14.22 88.78 20.80
CA ASP A 242 -15.14 89.57 19.98
C ASP A 242 -14.47 90.91 19.63
N SER A 243 -13.51 90.90 18.71
CA SER A 243 -13.03 92.11 18.05
C SER A 243 -12.47 91.80 16.65
N PRO A 244 -12.81 92.63 15.63
CA PRO A 244 -12.46 92.36 14.22
C PRO A 244 -10.99 92.66 13.88
N GLN A 245 -10.05 92.55 14.83
CA GLN A 245 -8.62 92.74 14.57
C GLN A 245 -7.77 91.70 15.30
N LEU A 246 -7.79 90.45 14.82
CA LEU A 246 -6.78 89.45 15.19
C LEU A 246 -6.17 88.77 13.95
N GLU A 247 -5.60 89.57 13.06
CA GLU A 247 -4.60 89.07 12.11
C GLU A 247 -3.16 89.08 12.68
N THR A 248 -2.93 89.56 13.91
CA THR A 248 -1.57 89.89 14.38
C THR A 248 -1.15 89.38 15.76
N SER A 249 -1.80 88.37 16.35
CA SER A 249 -1.13 87.65 17.47
C SER A 249 -0.25 86.51 16.95
N GLU A 250 1.05 86.77 16.89
CA GLU A 250 2.11 85.79 16.56
C GLU A 250 1.95 84.41 17.22
N PRO A 251 1.58 84.27 18.51
CA PRO A 251 1.49 82.95 19.14
C PRO A 251 0.33 82.10 18.60
N VAL A 252 -0.80 82.71 18.22
CA VAL A 252 -1.95 81.97 17.67
C VAL A 252 -1.67 81.51 16.24
N ASN A 253 -1.06 82.38 15.42
CA ASN A 253 -0.65 82.02 14.07
C ASN A 253 0.48 80.97 14.06
N ALA A 254 1.40 81.02 15.03
CA ALA A 254 2.44 80.00 15.20
C ALA A 254 1.86 78.63 15.63
N ALA A 255 0.88 78.62 16.54
CA ALA A 255 0.19 77.40 16.96
C ALA A 255 -0.63 76.79 15.82
N ILE A 256 -1.35 77.61 15.04
CA ILE A 256 -2.11 77.17 13.86
C ILE A 256 -1.15 76.64 12.78
N LYS A 257 -0.02 77.31 12.51
CA LYS A 257 0.99 76.81 11.55
C LYS A 257 1.62 75.49 12.00
N LYS A 258 1.98 75.34 13.29
CA LYS A 258 2.51 74.07 13.82
C LYS A 258 1.50 72.94 13.69
N PHE A 259 0.23 73.21 14.01
CA PHE A 259 -0.83 72.23 13.90
C PHE A 259 -1.12 71.83 12.44
N MET A 260 -1.17 72.82 11.52
CA MET A 260 -1.36 72.59 10.08
C MET A 260 -0.17 71.83 9.46
N ASN A 261 1.06 72.07 9.91
CA ASN A 261 2.21 71.27 9.47
C ASN A 261 2.15 69.83 10.00
N PHE A 262 1.73 69.63 11.25
CA PHE A 262 1.56 68.29 11.82
C PHE A 262 0.52 67.46 11.05
N THR A 263 -0.62 68.05 10.70
CA THR A 263 -1.67 67.36 9.92
C THR A 263 -1.25 67.09 8.47
N ARG A 264 -0.45 67.97 7.85
CA ARG A 264 0.14 67.74 6.53
C ARG A 264 1.14 66.58 6.54
N THR A 265 1.99 66.52 7.57
CA THR A 265 3.02 65.47 7.70
C THR A 265 2.40 64.09 7.93
N LEU A 266 1.25 64.02 8.61
CA LEU A 266 0.47 62.78 8.77
C LEU A 266 -0.22 62.35 7.47
N ARG A 267 -0.61 63.30 6.61
CA ARG A 267 -1.21 63.01 5.30
C ARG A 267 -0.20 62.48 4.28
N ASP A 268 1.05 62.93 4.34
CA ASP A 268 2.09 62.51 3.38
C ASP A 268 2.77 61.18 3.77
N LYS A 269 2.52 60.67 4.99
CA LYS A 269 3.09 59.40 5.50
C LYS A 269 2.12 58.21 5.47
N PHE A 270 0.83 58.42 5.17
CA PHE A 270 -0.23 57.40 5.17
C PHE A 270 -1.22 57.61 4.02
#